data_AF-A0A1G7EMW9-F1
#
_entry.id   AF-A0A1G7EMW9-F1
#
_cell.length_a   1.000
_cell.length_b   1.000
_cell.length_c   1.000
_cell.angle_alpha   90.00
_cell.angle_beta   90.00
_cell.angle_gamma   90.00
#
_symmetry.space_group_name_H-M   'P 1'
#
loop_
_entity.id
_entity.type
_entity.pdbx_description
1 polymer ?
#
loop_
_entity_poly.entity_id
_entity_poly.type
_entity_poly.pdbx_seq_one_letter_code
_entity_poly.pdbx_strand_id
1 'polypeptide(L)'
;MNTHFIPYTSHGSFSKLYEEGTFYISIRFEAKGEKYSLFLLYDENDARKFNAAKKFIKNGTHPNALFISANDYSYVNSSLSCIEPFQIENLSLIAQEDFQKLLTQKETAYAMWFPSEAEKTFYNSPTKQHLDAIYTLINDYENYVYGYLLLKLKLPDIHKFHRPDLPEVPKTFLILAIENTSLLITVCKEKGIRFHFNKQTTSTAYVAHFLKHMHSDFVTFIAELHTVLFLEKTIGNGLHWYQKTASEFISKEKNGILQASFPEETIIISTNEKN
;
A
#
# COMPACT_ATOMS: atom_id res chain seq x y z
N MET A 1 9.09 28.94 -25.13
CA MET A 1 9.63 28.45 -23.85
C MET A 1 10.75 27.47 -24.14
N ASN A 2 11.96 27.72 -23.64
CA ASN A 2 13.04 26.73 -23.72
C ASN A 2 12.82 25.71 -22.60
N THR A 3 12.25 24.56 -22.93
CA THR A 3 12.15 23.44 -21.99
C THR A 3 13.54 22.86 -21.79
N HIS A 4 14.15 23.15 -20.65
CA HIS A 4 15.43 22.57 -20.27
C HIS A 4 15.18 21.18 -19.65
N PHE A 5 15.53 20.13 -20.37
CA PHE A 5 15.52 18.77 -19.84
C PHE A 5 16.73 18.59 -18.91
N ILE A 6 16.46 18.30 -17.64
CA ILE A 6 17.51 17.91 -16.70
C ILE A 6 17.60 16.37 -16.75
N PRO A 7 18.76 15.79 -17.13
CA PRO A 7 18.94 14.36 -17.02
C PRO A 7 18.87 13.93 -15.55
N TYR A 8 18.14 12.86 -15.28
CA TYR A 8 17.98 12.30 -13.95
C TYR A 8 18.01 10.77 -14.00
N THR A 9 18.37 10.17 -12.87
CA THR A 9 18.28 8.72 -12.64
C THR A 9 17.16 8.46 -11.64
N SER A 10 16.12 7.74 -12.05
CA SER A 10 15.04 7.35 -11.15
C SER A 10 15.50 6.21 -10.23
N HIS A 11 15.16 6.33 -8.94
CA HIS A 11 15.36 5.30 -7.91
C HIS A 11 14.02 4.75 -7.40
N GLY A 12 12.92 5.03 -8.12
CA GLY A 12 11.58 4.55 -7.81
C GLY A 12 10.99 5.15 -6.53
N SER A 13 9.88 4.58 -6.07
CA SER A 13 9.26 4.94 -4.79
C SER A 13 10.07 4.41 -3.60
N PHE A 14 9.70 4.86 -2.40
CA PHE A 14 10.19 4.32 -1.15
C PHE A 14 9.06 4.19 -0.16
N SER A 15 9.03 3.06 0.53
CA SER A 15 8.12 2.83 1.63
C SER A 15 8.88 2.25 2.80
N LYS A 16 8.53 2.68 4.01
CA LYS A 16 9.09 2.15 5.25
C LYS A 16 8.00 1.88 6.27
N LEU A 17 8.07 0.70 6.88
CA LEU A 17 7.10 0.26 7.89
C LEU A 17 7.58 0.66 9.29
N TYR A 18 6.69 1.30 10.03
CA TYR A 18 6.86 1.68 11.42
C TYR A 18 5.77 1.03 12.29
N GLU A 19 5.91 1.14 13.61
CA GLU A 19 4.91 0.59 14.53
C GLU A 19 3.53 1.26 14.37
N GLU A 20 3.53 2.55 14.05
CA GLU A 20 2.35 3.41 13.94
C GLU A 20 1.73 3.41 12.54
N GLY A 21 2.47 2.97 11.51
CA GLY A 21 2.00 2.99 10.14
C GLY A 21 3.12 2.90 9.12
N THR A 22 2.90 3.48 7.95
CA THR A 22 3.84 3.48 6.83
C THR A 22 4.26 4.89 6.49
N PHE A 23 5.55 5.08 6.21
CA PHE A 23 6.05 6.28 5.55
C PHE A 23 6.23 6.00 4.06
N TYR A 24 5.72 6.87 3.20
CA TYR A 24 5.79 6.71 1.75
C TYR A 24 6.40 7.94 1.06
N ILE A 25 7.23 7.69 0.05
CA ILE A 25 7.76 8.69 -0.88
C ILE A 25 7.44 8.21 -2.29
N SER A 26 6.75 9.04 -3.06
CA SER A 26 6.27 8.69 -4.39
C SER A 26 7.41 8.45 -5.37
N ILE A 27 8.39 9.34 -5.42
CA ILE A 27 9.51 9.24 -6.35
C ILE A 27 10.79 9.67 -5.65
N ARG A 28 11.84 8.87 -5.82
CA ARG A 28 13.21 9.24 -5.50
C ARG A 28 14.01 9.27 -6.78
N PHE A 29 14.90 10.25 -6.91
CA PHE A 29 15.75 10.36 -8.08
C PHE A 29 17.05 11.07 -7.74
N GLU A 30 18.04 10.91 -8.62
CA GLU A 30 19.28 11.64 -8.60
C GLU A 30 19.36 12.55 -9.82
N ALA A 31 19.68 13.82 -9.61
CA ALA A 31 19.90 14.79 -10.67
C ALA A 31 21.07 15.71 -10.29
N LYS A 32 21.98 15.96 -11.23
CA LYS A 32 23.17 16.80 -11.01
C LYS A 32 24.01 16.39 -9.78
N GLY A 33 24.08 15.10 -9.46
CA GLY A 33 24.83 14.57 -8.32
C GLY A 33 24.13 14.72 -6.96
N GLU A 34 22.89 15.23 -6.93
CA GLU A 34 22.09 15.36 -5.72
C GLU A 34 20.91 14.39 -5.73
N LYS A 35 20.55 13.90 -4.54
CA LYS A 35 19.51 12.87 -4.34
C LYS A 35 18.26 13.48 -3.72
N TYR A 36 17.15 13.37 -4.44
CA TYR A 36 15.90 14.02 -4.12
C TYR A 36 14.79 13.01 -3.78
N SER A 37 13.93 13.43 -2.87
CA SER A 37 12.64 12.80 -2.56
C SER A 37 11.53 13.74 -3.00
N LEU A 38 10.69 13.28 -3.93
CA LEU A 38 9.62 14.06 -4.52
C LEU A 38 8.27 13.67 -3.93
N PHE A 39 7.52 14.68 -3.50
CA PHE A 39 6.18 14.57 -2.95
C PHE A 39 5.16 15.19 -3.91
N LEU A 40 3.98 14.60 -4.00
CA LEU A 40 2.87 15.17 -4.76
C LEU A 40 1.89 15.75 -3.75
N LEU A 41 1.58 17.04 -3.85
CA LEU A 41 0.68 17.72 -2.93
C LEU A 41 -0.61 18.09 -3.64
N TYR A 42 -1.72 17.53 -3.17
CA TYR A 42 -3.05 17.81 -3.71
C TYR A 42 -3.79 18.83 -2.85
N ASP A 43 -3.56 18.82 -1.53
CA ASP A 43 -4.23 19.71 -0.57
C ASP A 43 -3.28 20.25 0.53
N GLU A 44 -3.83 21.05 1.44
CA GLU A 44 -3.08 21.57 2.60
C GLU A 44 -2.59 20.45 3.55
N ASN A 45 -3.31 19.34 3.67
CA ASN A 45 -2.89 18.24 4.54
C ASN A 45 -1.62 17.60 4.00
N ASP A 46 -1.53 17.41 2.68
CA ASP A 46 -0.31 16.92 2.04
C ASP A 46 0.86 17.88 2.26
N ALA A 47 0.64 19.20 2.18
CA ALA A 47 1.67 20.19 2.51
C ALA A 47 2.14 20.09 3.98
N ARG A 48 1.21 19.87 4.91
CA ARG A 48 1.54 19.63 6.33
C ARG A 48 2.32 18.33 6.53
N LYS A 49 1.99 17.26 5.80
CA LYS A 49 2.74 15.99 5.81
C LYS A 49 4.13 16.17 5.22
N PHE A 50 4.27 16.89 4.12
CA PHE A 50 5.55 17.24 3.50
C PHE A 50 6.48 17.98 4.48
N ASN A 51 5.94 18.90 5.27
CA ASN A 51 6.70 19.58 6.32
C ASN A 51 7.26 18.64 7.39
N ALA A 52 6.51 17.60 7.78
CA ALA A 52 7.03 16.56 8.67
C ALA A 52 8.04 15.65 7.94
N ALA A 53 7.75 15.26 6.70
CA ALA A 53 8.59 14.37 5.90
C ALA A 53 9.99 14.95 5.68
N LYS A 54 10.13 16.28 5.49
CA LYS A 54 11.43 16.97 5.42
C LYS A 54 12.35 16.64 6.59
N LYS A 55 11.81 16.59 7.80
CA LYS A 55 12.58 16.23 9.01
C LYS A 55 12.93 14.74 9.00
N PHE A 56 11.99 13.92 8.55
CA PHE A 56 12.10 12.46 8.51
C PHE A 56 13.18 11.96 7.54
N ILE A 57 13.32 12.60 6.38
CA ILE A 57 14.26 12.16 5.34
C ILE A 57 15.64 12.81 5.44
N LYS A 58 15.82 13.81 6.31
CA LYS A 58 17.04 14.64 6.37
C LYS A 58 18.33 13.83 6.51
N ASN A 59 18.28 12.70 7.21
CA ASN A 59 19.43 11.81 7.44
C ASN A 59 19.36 10.53 6.58
N GLY A 60 18.46 10.49 5.59
CA GLY A 60 18.27 9.36 4.71
C GLY A 60 19.12 9.41 3.45
N THR A 61 18.88 8.48 2.53
CA THR A 61 19.63 8.37 1.26
C THR A 61 19.25 9.45 0.24
N HIS A 62 18.06 10.06 0.39
CA HIS A 62 17.52 11.09 -0.51
C HIS A 62 17.01 12.28 0.31
N PRO A 63 17.92 13.05 0.92
CA PRO A 63 17.56 14.03 1.96
C PRO A 63 16.90 15.30 1.38
N ASN A 64 17.05 15.56 0.09
CA ASN A 64 16.55 16.78 -0.53
C ASN A 64 15.06 16.63 -0.90
N ALA A 65 14.17 17.23 -0.12
CA ALA A 65 12.74 17.17 -0.38
C ALA A 65 12.33 18.18 -1.47
N LEU A 66 11.57 17.72 -2.46
CA LEU A 66 10.90 18.52 -3.47
C LEU A 66 9.42 18.20 -3.47
N PHE A 67 8.59 19.13 -3.96
CA PHE A 67 7.19 18.84 -4.19
C PHE A 67 6.69 19.36 -5.54
N ILE A 68 5.64 18.72 -6.05
CA ILE A 68 4.85 19.18 -7.19
C ILE A 68 3.44 19.42 -6.70
N SER A 69 2.87 20.57 -7.08
CA SER A 69 1.47 20.88 -6.86
C SER A 69 0.91 21.78 -7.96
N ALA A 70 -0.41 21.73 -8.13
CA ALA A 70 -1.14 22.70 -8.94
C ALA A 70 -1.40 24.02 -8.19
N ASN A 71 -1.37 23.99 -6.85
CA ASN A 71 -1.62 25.16 -6.00
C ASN A 71 -0.34 25.56 -5.25
N ASP A 72 -0.21 26.84 -4.91
CA ASP A 72 0.85 27.28 -4.01
C ASP A 72 0.50 26.88 -2.56
N TYR A 73 1.35 26.04 -1.95
CA TYR A 73 1.25 25.65 -0.54
C TYR A 73 2.44 26.15 0.30
N SER A 74 3.24 27.08 -0.21
CA SER A 74 4.41 27.63 0.48
C SER A 74 4.07 28.33 1.80
N TYR A 75 2.84 28.84 1.94
CA TYR A 75 2.35 29.48 3.17
C TYR A 75 2.03 28.48 4.29
N VAL A 76 1.91 27.18 3.99
CA VAL A 76 1.56 26.14 4.97
C VAL A 76 2.78 25.84 5.83
N ASN A 77 2.77 26.33 7.07
CA ASN A 77 3.89 26.20 8.01
C ASN A 77 3.65 25.13 9.10
N SER A 78 2.43 24.65 9.25
CA SER A 78 2.10 23.60 10.22
C SER A 78 2.54 22.22 9.72
N SER A 79 2.62 21.26 10.63
CA SER A 79 3.00 19.88 10.35
C SER A 79 1.94 18.88 10.81
N LEU A 80 1.64 17.91 9.96
CA LEU A 80 0.85 16.71 10.25
C LEU A 80 1.81 15.51 10.26
N SER A 81 1.47 14.41 10.96
CA SER A 81 2.23 13.16 10.83
C SER A 81 2.37 12.78 9.36
N CYS A 82 3.60 12.46 8.93
CA CYS A 82 3.86 11.87 7.61
C CYS A 82 3.80 10.34 7.63
N ILE A 83 3.55 9.73 8.79
CA ILE A 83 3.24 8.31 8.91
C ILE A 83 1.74 8.14 8.72
N GLU A 84 1.37 7.36 7.71
CA GLU A 84 -0.01 7.08 7.34
C GLU A 84 -0.40 5.66 7.72
N PRO A 85 -1.70 5.36 7.86
CA PRO A 85 -2.17 3.99 8.00
C PRO A 85 -1.60 3.11 6.87
N PHE A 86 -1.22 1.88 7.21
CA PHE A 86 -0.86 0.88 6.22
C PHE A 86 -2.05 0.63 5.28
N GLN A 87 -1.74 0.47 4.00
CA GLN A 87 -2.70 0.20 2.94
C GLN A 87 -2.17 -0.95 2.09
N ILE A 88 -3.02 -1.94 1.79
CA ILE A 88 -2.64 -3.10 0.97
C ILE A 88 -2.28 -2.69 -0.46
N GLU A 89 -2.78 -1.56 -0.95
CA GLU A 89 -2.44 -0.97 -2.25
C GLU A 89 -0.95 -0.64 -2.40
N ASN A 90 -0.23 -0.51 -1.28
CA ASN A 90 1.22 -0.31 -1.28
C ASN A 90 1.99 -1.61 -1.52
N LEU A 91 1.30 -2.75 -1.58
CA LEU A 91 1.87 -4.04 -1.95
C LEU A 91 1.74 -4.24 -3.46
N SER A 92 2.73 -4.91 -4.06
CA SER A 92 2.75 -5.18 -5.50
C SER A 92 2.89 -6.66 -5.78
N LEU A 93 2.10 -7.17 -6.72
CA LEU A 93 2.26 -8.53 -7.23
C LEU A 93 3.56 -8.61 -8.06
N ILE A 94 4.40 -9.60 -7.77
CA ILE A 94 5.57 -9.92 -8.59
C ILE A 94 5.15 -10.88 -9.71
N ALA A 95 5.70 -10.68 -10.91
CA ALA A 95 5.43 -11.51 -12.07
C ALA A 95 5.80 -12.99 -11.81
N GLN A 96 5.02 -13.90 -12.42
CA GLN A 96 5.15 -15.34 -12.20
C GLN A 96 6.52 -15.90 -12.66
N GLU A 97 7.18 -15.25 -13.61
CA GLU A 97 8.51 -15.64 -14.10
C GLU A 97 9.60 -15.43 -13.04
N ASP A 98 9.51 -14.33 -12.30
CA ASP A 98 10.43 -14.02 -11.20
C ASP A 98 10.14 -14.91 -9.98
N PHE A 99 8.89 -15.33 -9.80
CA PHE A 99 8.51 -16.31 -8.79
C PHE A 99 9.21 -17.67 -8.97
N GLN A 100 9.30 -18.18 -10.20
CA GLN A 100 9.99 -19.45 -10.49
C GLN A 100 11.50 -19.37 -10.22
N LYS A 101 12.14 -18.23 -10.53
CA LYS A 101 13.54 -18.00 -10.18
C LYS A 101 13.76 -17.98 -8.66
N LEU A 102 12.80 -17.43 -7.92
CA LEU A 102 12.89 -17.30 -6.46
C LEU A 102 12.66 -18.65 -5.75
N LEU A 103 11.79 -19.51 -6.29
CA LEU A 103 11.56 -20.87 -5.79
C LEU A 103 12.69 -21.86 -6.13
N THR A 104 13.45 -21.63 -7.21
CA THR A 104 14.57 -22.50 -7.62
C THR A 104 15.86 -22.22 -6.85
N GLN A 105 15.92 -21.12 -6.10
CA GLN A 105 16.99 -20.86 -5.16
C GLN A 105 16.85 -21.82 -3.96
N LYS A 106 17.81 -22.75 -3.83
CA LYS A 106 17.79 -23.85 -2.84
C LYS A 106 17.66 -23.43 -1.36
N GLU A 107 17.73 -22.14 -1.03
CA GLU A 107 17.84 -21.64 0.35
C GLU A 107 16.71 -20.72 0.81
N THR A 108 15.72 -20.41 -0.04
CA THR A 108 14.61 -19.51 0.31
C THR A 108 13.56 -20.22 1.17
N ALA A 109 13.83 -20.32 2.49
CA ALA A 109 12.85 -20.88 3.42
C ALA A 109 11.89 -19.77 3.90
N TYR A 110 10.73 -19.72 3.27
CA TYR A 110 9.62 -18.88 3.67
C TYR A 110 8.86 -19.51 4.85
N ALA A 111 8.53 -18.72 5.86
CA ALA A 111 7.78 -19.18 7.01
C ALA A 111 6.85 -18.08 7.55
N MET A 112 5.73 -18.48 8.18
CA MET A 112 4.83 -17.53 8.86
C MET A 112 5.48 -16.96 10.13
N TRP A 113 6.42 -17.71 10.71
CA TRP A 113 7.21 -17.31 11.87
C TRP A 113 8.54 -18.06 11.86
N PHE A 114 9.57 -17.43 12.41
CA PHE A 114 10.89 -18.02 12.63
C PHE A 114 11.50 -17.43 13.91
N PRO A 115 12.32 -18.21 14.64
CA PRO A 115 12.91 -17.73 15.89
C PRO A 115 13.93 -16.62 15.63
N SER A 116 14.04 -15.71 16.59
CA SER A 116 15.09 -14.69 16.66
C SER A 116 15.62 -14.56 18.09
N GLU A 117 16.65 -13.74 18.30
CA GLU A 117 17.13 -13.44 19.65
C GLU A 117 16.04 -12.81 20.53
N ALA A 118 15.19 -11.96 19.94
CA ALA A 118 14.06 -11.33 20.60
C ALA A 118 12.85 -12.28 20.76
N GLU A 119 12.64 -13.20 19.82
CA GLU A 119 11.50 -14.12 19.79
C GLU A 119 11.98 -15.57 19.69
N LYS A 120 12.39 -16.16 20.81
CA LYS A 120 12.90 -17.54 20.83
C LYS A 120 11.82 -18.60 20.61
N THR A 121 10.57 -18.30 20.97
CA THR A 121 9.43 -19.23 20.93
C THR A 121 8.20 -18.58 20.32
N PHE A 122 7.46 -19.34 19.53
CA PHE A 122 6.22 -18.85 18.88
C PHE A 122 5.12 -18.51 19.89
N TYR A 123 4.98 -19.26 20.99
CA TYR A 123 3.81 -19.14 21.88
C TYR A 123 3.66 -17.75 22.54
N ASN A 124 4.79 -17.10 22.81
CA ASN A 124 4.83 -15.78 23.44
C ASN A 124 5.20 -14.66 22.45
N SER A 125 5.15 -14.93 21.14
CA SER A 125 5.55 -13.94 20.15
C SER A 125 4.44 -12.94 19.82
N PRO A 126 4.76 -11.67 19.54
CA PRO A 126 3.82 -10.72 18.96
C PRO A 126 3.24 -11.24 17.63
N THR A 127 4.06 -11.95 16.85
CA THR A 127 3.62 -12.60 15.60
C THR A 127 2.41 -13.51 15.82
N LYS A 128 2.43 -14.38 16.85
CA LYS A 128 1.29 -15.24 17.18
C LYS A 128 0.05 -14.41 17.55
N GLN A 129 0.21 -13.39 18.39
CA GLN A 129 -0.92 -12.54 18.81
C GLN A 129 -1.62 -11.89 17.62
N HIS A 130 -0.84 -11.37 16.66
CA HIS A 130 -1.40 -10.77 15.44
C HIS A 130 -2.02 -11.81 14.50
N LEU A 131 -1.41 -12.99 14.34
CA LEU A 131 -2.01 -14.07 13.56
C LEU A 131 -3.35 -14.54 14.16
N ASP A 132 -3.41 -14.75 15.47
CA ASP A 132 -4.64 -15.14 16.16
C ASP A 132 -5.74 -14.08 15.99
N ALA A 133 -5.37 -12.79 16.09
CA ALA A 133 -6.29 -11.68 15.87
C ALA A 133 -6.82 -11.66 14.43
N ILE A 134 -5.95 -11.82 13.43
CA ILE A 134 -6.37 -11.93 12.02
C ILE A 134 -7.31 -13.11 11.84
N TYR A 135 -6.95 -14.30 12.30
CA TYR A 135 -7.78 -15.49 12.09
C TYR A 135 -9.12 -15.44 12.80
N THR A 136 -9.16 -14.85 13.98
CA THR A 136 -10.43 -14.60 14.68
C THR A 136 -11.29 -13.60 13.94
N LEU A 137 -10.69 -12.52 13.42
CA LEU A 137 -11.39 -11.46 12.71
C LEU A 137 -11.99 -11.94 11.38
N ILE A 138 -11.22 -12.71 10.59
CA ILE A 138 -11.64 -13.10 9.25
C ILE A 138 -12.51 -14.37 9.24
N ASN A 139 -12.71 -15.02 10.38
CA ASN A 139 -13.57 -16.19 10.49
C ASN A 139 -14.97 -15.83 9.98
N ASP A 140 -15.54 -16.65 9.09
CA ASP A 140 -16.80 -16.41 8.36
C ASP A 140 -16.76 -15.29 7.30
N TYR A 141 -15.63 -14.59 7.16
CA TYR A 141 -15.39 -13.53 6.17
C TYR A 141 -14.30 -13.86 5.16
N GLU A 142 -13.78 -15.10 5.14
CA GLU A 142 -12.58 -15.48 4.40
C GLU A 142 -12.72 -15.22 2.90
N ASN A 143 -13.86 -15.58 2.31
CA ASN A 143 -14.12 -15.32 0.88
C ASN A 143 -14.14 -13.81 0.56
N TYR A 144 -14.66 -12.98 1.47
CA TYR A 144 -14.69 -11.52 1.29
C TYR A 144 -13.28 -10.93 1.38
N VAL A 145 -12.52 -11.35 2.40
CA VAL A 145 -11.13 -10.93 2.58
C VAL A 145 -10.26 -11.40 1.42
N TYR A 146 -10.49 -12.61 0.91
CA TYR A 146 -9.80 -13.11 -0.28
C TYR A 146 -10.12 -12.24 -1.51
N GLY A 147 -11.40 -11.96 -1.78
CA GLY A 147 -11.79 -11.06 -2.88
C GLY A 147 -11.18 -9.66 -2.74
N TYR A 148 -11.16 -9.12 -1.52
CA TYR A 148 -10.53 -7.85 -1.21
C TYR A 148 -9.03 -7.86 -1.46
N LEU A 149 -8.30 -8.87 -0.99
CA LEU A 149 -6.87 -9.05 -1.26
C LEU A 149 -6.59 -9.09 -2.75
N LEU A 150 -7.33 -9.92 -3.49
CA LEU A 150 -7.13 -10.05 -4.93
C LEU A 150 -7.36 -8.70 -5.65
N LEU A 151 -8.36 -7.92 -5.21
CA LEU A 151 -8.69 -6.61 -5.77
C LEU A 151 -7.57 -5.60 -5.50
N LYS A 152 -7.13 -5.49 -4.24
CA LYS A 152 -6.09 -4.53 -3.83
C LYS A 152 -4.73 -4.85 -4.45
N LEU A 153 -4.44 -6.14 -4.64
CA LEU A 153 -3.25 -6.62 -5.33
C LEU A 153 -3.35 -6.54 -6.87
N LYS A 154 -4.48 -6.05 -7.40
CA LYS A 154 -4.73 -5.84 -8.84
C LYS A 154 -4.50 -7.11 -9.66
N LEU A 155 -4.90 -8.27 -9.12
CA LEU A 155 -4.80 -9.52 -9.87
C LEU A 155 -5.69 -9.44 -11.13
N PRO A 156 -5.16 -9.82 -12.31
CA PRO A 156 -5.92 -9.75 -13.55
C PRO A 156 -7.19 -10.59 -13.46
N ASP A 157 -8.22 -10.17 -14.20
CA ASP A 157 -9.53 -10.83 -14.28
C ASP A 157 -10.39 -10.85 -13.00
N ILE A 158 -10.01 -10.14 -11.93
CA ILE A 158 -10.82 -10.03 -10.70
C ILE A 158 -12.23 -9.52 -10.95
N HIS A 159 -12.40 -8.56 -11.87
CA HIS A 159 -13.71 -7.93 -12.14
C HIS A 159 -14.78 -8.93 -12.64
N LYS A 160 -14.40 -10.15 -13.00
CA LYS A 160 -15.31 -11.22 -13.41
C LYS A 160 -15.97 -11.94 -12.23
N PHE A 161 -15.49 -11.74 -11.00
CA PHE A 161 -15.95 -12.46 -9.82
C PHE A 161 -16.70 -11.53 -8.86
N HIS A 162 -17.98 -11.82 -8.60
CA HIS A 162 -18.78 -11.08 -7.61
C HIS A 162 -18.36 -11.42 -6.16
N ARG A 163 -17.90 -12.65 -5.91
CA ARG A 163 -17.31 -13.12 -4.66
C ARG A 163 -16.52 -14.40 -4.96
N PRO A 164 -15.17 -14.36 -4.98
CA PRO A 164 -14.40 -15.56 -5.22
C PRO A 164 -14.42 -16.47 -3.98
N ASP A 165 -14.69 -17.75 -4.18
CA ASP A 165 -14.46 -18.75 -3.15
C ASP A 165 -12.95 -18.97 -2.94
N LEU A 166 -12.56 -19.29 -1.71
CA LEU A 166 -11.22 -19.79 -1.45
C LEU A 166 -10.97 -21.04 -2.33
N PRO A 167 -9.80 -21.15 -2.98
CA PRO A 167 -9.53 -22.25 -3.87
C PRO A 167 -9.38 -23.57 -3.09
N GLU A 168 -9.84 -24.67 -3.68
CA GLU A 168 -9.68 -26.02 -3.10
C GLU A 168 -8.19 -26.44 -3.08
N VAL A 169 -7.44 -26.05 -4.11
CA VAL A 169 -5.98 -26.27 -4.20
C VAL A 169 -5.24 -25.00 -3.77
N PRO A 170 -4.17 -25.09 -2.94
CA PRO A 170 -3.35 -23.95 -2.57
C PRO A 170 -2.91 -23.10 -3.77
N LYS A 171 -3.30 -21.83 -3.74
CA LYS A 171 -2.75 -20.79 -4.63
C LYS A 171 -1.76 -19.94 -3.83
N THR A 172 -0.61 -19.67 -4.44
CA THR A 172 0.43 -18.86 -3.83
C THR A 172 0.75 -17.67 -4.72
N PHE A 173 0.81 -16.49 -4.12
CA PHE A 173 1.17 -15.24 -4.77
C PHE A 173 2.46 -14.72 -4.16
N LEU A 174 3.41 -14.29 -4.99
CA LEU A 174 4.60 -13.59 -4.55
C LEU A 174 4.35 -12.09 -4.59
N ILE A 175 4.56 -11.45 -3.45
CA ILE A 175 4.26 -10.05 -3.22
C ILE A 175 5.55 -9.33 -2.86
N LEU A 176 5.76 -8.16 -3.47
CA LEU A 176 6.71 -7.17 -3.01
C LEU A 176 5.99 -6.25 -2.03
N ALA A 177 6.35 -6.35 -0.76
CA ALA A 177 5.81 -5.54 0.31
C ALA A 177 6.69 -4.32 0.61
N ILE A 178 6.31 -3.58 1.65
CA ILE A 178 7.01 -2.39 2.13
C ILE A 178 8.48 -2.71 2.45
N GLU A 179 9.37 -1.74 2.22
CA GLU A 179 10.83 -1.92 2.31
C GLU A 179 11.39 -2.95 1.30
N ASN A 180 10.69 -3.19 0.18
CA ASN A 180 11.04 -4.20 -0.83
C ASN A 180 11.15 -5.62 -0.25
N THR A 181 10.39 -5.91 0.81
CA THR A 181 10.38 -7.23 1.44
C THR A 181 9.55 -8.19 0.60
N SER A 182 10.13 -9.30 0.16
CA SER A 182 9.38 -10.35 -0.53
C SER A 182 8.61 -11.22 0.46
N LEU A 183 7.31 -11.39 0.23
CA LEU A 183 6.44 -12.29 0.99
C LEU A 183 5.58 -13.15 0.08
N LEU A 184 5.19 -14.33 0.57
CA LEU A 184 4.23 -15.20 -0.10
C LEU A 184 2.88 -15.11 0.59
N ILE A 185 1.82 -14.95 -0.19
CA ILE A 185 0.44 -15.15 0.30
C ILE A 185 -0.04 -16.48 -0.24
N THR A 186 -0.31 -17.44 0.64
CA THR A 186 -0.91 -18.72 0.27
C THR A 186 -2.36 -18.76 0.73
N VAL A 187 -3.26 -19.16 -0.17
CA VAL A 187 -4.70 -19.22 0.09
C VAL A 187 -5.25 -20.60 -0.32
N CYS A 188 -5.98 -21.25 0.58
CA CYS A 188 -6.87 -22.37 0.23
C CYS A 188 -7.98 -22.56 1.27
N LYS A 189 -9.03 -23.27 0.88
CA LYS A 189 -10.18 -23.55 1.74
C LYS A 189 -9.81 -24.30 3.04
N GLU A 190 -8.88 -25.25 2.96
CA GLU A 190 -8.48 -26.03 4.14
C GLU A 190 -7.68 -25.22 5.16
N LYS A 191 -6.84 -24.28 4.69
CA LYS A 191 -5.84 -23.60 5.52
C LYS A 191 -6.04 -22.09 5.67
N GLY A 192 -7.06 -21.53 5.02
CA GLY A 192 -7.34 -20.10 4.99
C GLY A 192 -6.30 -19.30 4.22
N ILE A 193 -6.04 -18.08 4.68
CA ILE A 193 -5.05 -17.14 4.12
C ILE A 193 -3.80 -17.13 5.00
N ARG A 194 -2.61 -17.25 4.42
CA ARG A 194 -1.33 -17.30 5.14
C ARG A 194 -0.31 -16.36 4.53
N PHE A 195 0.43 -15.67 5.39
CA PHE A 195 1.53 -14.80 5.01
C PHE A 195 2.85 -15.47 5.39
N HIS A 196 3.69 -15.75 4.41
CA HIS A 196 5.00 -16.34 4.64
C HIS A 196 6.09 -15.32 4.29
N PHE A 197 7.04 -15.16 5.18
CA PHE A 197 8.13 -14.19 5.07
C PHE A 197 9.45 -14.91 4.83
N ASN A 198 10.36 -14.29 4.08
CA ASN A 198 11.69 -14.83 3.86
C ASN A 198 12.51 -14.71 5.17
N LYS A 199 12.85 -15.86 5.79
CA LYS A 199 13.57 -15.91 7.07
C LYS A 199 14.96 -15.26 7.04
N GLN A 200 15.58 -15.17 5.86
CA GLN A 200 16.96 -14.70 5.71
C GLN A 200 17.03 -13.17 5.60
N THR A 201 15.97 -12.55 5.07
CA THR A 201 15.95 -11.12 4.74
C THR A 201 14.96 -10.32 5.56
N THR A 202 14.09 -10.98 6.33
CA THR A 202 13.01 -10.33 7.10
C THR A 202 13.29 -10.46 8.60
N SER A 203 13.14 -9.37 9.36
CA SER A 203 13.23 -9.39 10.82
C SER A 203 11.89 -9.79 11.45
N THR A 204 11.89 -10.37 12.65
CA THR A 204 10.63 -10.72 13.35
C THR A 204 9.84 -9.47 13.76
N ALA A 205 10.51 -8.36 14.03
CA ALA A 205 9.86 -7.06 14.26
C ALA A 205 9.09 -6.57 13.04
N TYR A 206 9.65 -6.70 11.83
CA TYR A 206 8.93 -6.39 10.59
C TYR A 206 7.70 -7.28 10.42
N VAL A 207 7.84 -8.59 10.66
CA VAL A 207 6.72 -9.54 10.59
C VAL A 207 5.59 -9.13 11.53
N ALA A 208 5.91 -8.81 12.79
CA ALA A 208 4.93 -8.37 13.77
C ALA A 208 4.22 -7.08 13.34
N HIS A 209 4.97 -6.05 12.90
CA HIS A 209 4.39 -4.80 12.42
C HIS A 209 3.51 -5.02 11.18
N PHE A 210 3.97 -5.82 10.22
CA PHE A 210 3.21 -6.11 9.01
C PHE A 210 1.88 -6.78 9.36
N LEU A 211 1.88 -7.79 10.23
CA LEU A 211 0.66 -8.49 10.63
C LEU A 211 -0.28 -7.61 11.46
N LYS A 212 0.25 -6.77 12.36
CA LYS A 212 -0.53 -5.76 13.10
C LYS A 212 -1.28 -4.84 12.13
N HIS A 213 -0.60 -4.37 11.10
CA HIS A 213 -1.14 -3.44 10.12
C HIS A 213 -2.11 -4.11 9.15
N MET A 214 -1.81 -5.32 8.67
CA MET A 214 -2.75 -6.14 7.91
C MET A 214 -4.04 -6.41 8.68
N HIS A 215 -3.95 -6.70 9.98
CA HIS A 215 -5.12 -6.83 10.85
C HIS A 215 -5.94 -5.54 10.87
N SER A 216 -5.31 -4.38 11.05
CA SER A 216 -5.99 -3.08 11.06
C SER A 216 -6.70 -2.77 9.74
N ASP A 217 -6.08 -3.13 8.61
CA ASP A 217 -6.68 -2.97 7.28
C ASP A 217 -7.92 -3.87 7.13
N PHE A 218 -7.84 -5.12 7.56
CA PHE A 218 -9.00 -6.04 7.57
C PHE A 218 -10.12 -5.59 8.51
N VAL A 219 -9.81 -4.99 9.66
CA VAL A 219 -10.83 -4.43 10.55
C VAL A 219 -11.61 -3.33 9.82
N THR A 220 -10.89 -2.42 9.17
CA THR A 220 -11.49 -1.33 8.38
C THR A 220 -12.38 -1.88 7.29
N PHE A 221 -11.86 -2.82 6.49
CA PHE A 221 -12.61 -3.45 5.41
C PHE A 221 -13.87 -4.17 5.89
N ILE A 222 -13.80 -4.94 6.98
CA ILE A 222 -14.96 -5.67 7.50
C ILE A 222 -16.03 -4.72 8.05
N ALA A 223 -15.62 -3.61 8.68
CA ALA A 223 -16.55 -2.57 9.14
C ALA A 223 -17.27 -1.89 7.96
N GLU A 224 -16.55 -1.59 6.88
CA GLU A 224 -17.14 -1.09 5.63
C GLU A 224 -18.10 -2.10 5.01
N LEU A 225 -17.70 -3.38 4.96
CA LEU A 225 -18.53 -4.48 4.45
C LEU A 225 -19.83 -4.60 5.25
N HIS A 226 -19.79 -4.52 6.58
CA HIS A 226 -21.00 -4.55 7.42
C HIS A 226 -21.92 -3.38 7.13
N THR A 227 -21.36 -2.19 6.89
CA THR A 227 -22.14 -1.01 6.51
C THR A 227 -22.85 -1.24 5.18
N VAL A 228 -22.15 -1.78 4.17
CA VAL A 228 -22.74 -2.11 2.87
C VAL A 228 -23.83 -3.18 3.01
N LEU A 229 -23.55 -4.29 3.70
CA LEU A 229 -24.49 -5.39 3.89
C LEU A 229 -25.73 -4.97 4.69
N PHE A 230 -25.56 -4.09 5.68
CA PHE A 230 -26.67 -3.49 6.42
C PHE A 230 -27.54 -2.65 5.49
N LEU A 231 -26.94 -1.74 4.72
CA LEU A 231 -27.68 -0.91 3.76
C LEU A 231 -28.41 -1.76 2.70
N GLU A 232 -27.79 -2.84 2.20
CA GLU A 232 -28.44 -3.77 1.28
C GLU A 232 -29.68 -4.44 1.88
N LYS A 233 -29.60 -4.88 3.14
CA LYS A 233 -30.71 -5.50 3.87
C LYS A 233 -31.82 -4.51 4.23
N THR A 234 -31.47 -3.29 4.61
CA THR A 234 -32.41 -2.30 5.16
C THR A 234 -33.09 -1.46 4.09
N ILE A 235 -32.39 -1.14 3.00
CA ILE A 235 -32.89 -0.23 1.97
C ILE A 235 -33.44 -1.00 0.75
N GLY A 236 -33.07 -2.27 0.60
CA GLY A 236 -33.43 -3.06 -0.58
C GLY A 236 -32.72 -2.52 -1.82
N ASN A 237 -31.74 -3.28 -2.33
CA ASN A 237 -30.96 -2.96 -3.53
C ASN A 237 -30.08 -1.69 -3.42
N GLY A 238 -29.21 -1.62 -2.40
CA GLY A 238 -28.07 -0.69 -2.36
C GLY A 238 -27.13 -0.81 -3.58
N LEU A 239 -27.06 -1.99 -4.19
CA LEU A 239 -26.35 -2.23 -5.45
C LEU A 239 -26.93 -1.39 -6.60
N HIS A 240 -28.23 -1.14 -6.63
CA HIS A 240 -28.86 -0.30 -7.67
C HIS A 240 -28.53 1.17 -7.47
N TRP A 241 -28.42 1.62 -6.22
CA TRP A 241 -27.91 2.96 -5.91
C TRP A 241 -26.43 3.08 -6.31
N TYR A 242 -25.56 2.17 -5.90
CA TYR A 242 -24.13 2.23 -6.26
C TYR A 242 -23.90 2.11 -7.77
N GLN A 243 -24.60 1.21 -8.46
CA GLN A 243 -24.55 1.09 -9.92
C GLN A 243 -25.12 2.32 -10.62
N LYS A 244 -26.18 2.95 -10.09
CA LYS A 244 -26.74 4.19 -10.62
C LYS A 244 -25.80 5.36 -10.40
N THR A 245 -25.21 5.50 -9.22
CA THR A 245 -24.24 6.56 -8.90
C THR A 245 -22.96 6.39 -9.71
N ALA A 246 -22.41 5.17 -9.82
CA ALA A 246 -21.26 4.88 -10.66
C ALA A 246 -21.57 5.10 -12.16
N SER A 247 -22.76 4.71 -12.63
CA SER A 247 -23.18 4.93 -14.03
C SER A 247 -23.45 6.41 -14.34
N GLU A 248 -24.01 7.18 -13.41
CA GLU A 248 -24.17 8.63 -13.52
C GLU A 248 -22.82 9.34 -13.51
N PHE A 249 -21.87 8.86 -12.71
CA PHE A 249 -20.49 9.34 -12.67
C PHE A 249 -19.76 9.07 -14.00
N ILE A 250 -19.81 7.83 -14.49
CA ILE A 250 -19.24 7.41 -15.79
C ILE A 250 -19.93 8.13 -16.97
N SER A 251 -21.23 8.38 -16.90
CA SER A 251 -21.98 9.13 -17.91
C SER A 251 -21.58 10.62 -17.95
N LYS A 252 -21.38 11.24 -16.78
CA LYS A 252 -20.83 12.60 -16.69
C LYS A 252 -19.38 12.69 -17.17
N GLU A 253 -18.60 11.63 -16.95
CA GLU A 253 -17.23 11.49 -17.45
C GLU A 253 -17.20 11.33 -18.99
N LYS A 254 -18.06 10.47 -19.56
CA LYS A 254 -18.21 10.28 -21.02
C LYS A 254 -18.75 11.50 -21.75
N ASN A 255 -19.59 12.32 -21.11
CA ASN A 255 -20.13 13.54 -21.67
C ASN A 255 -19.19 14.76 -21.52
N GLY A 256 -17.93 14.54 -21.11
CA GLY A 256 -16.89 15.57 -21.12
C GLY A 256 -17.05 16.68 -20.08
N ILE A 257 -17.94 16.52 -19.09
CA ILE A 257 -18.15 17.53 -18.03
C ILE A 257 -17.00 17.50 -17.01
N LEU A 258 -16.23 16.41 -16.96
CA LEU A 258 -14.93 16.35 -16.29
C LEU A 258 -13.82 16.25 -17.33
N GLN A 259 -13.68 17.29 -18.17
CA GLN A 259 -12.34 17.64 -18.61
C GLN A 259 -11.55 18.01 -17.35
N ALA A 260 -10.69 17.12 -16.88
CA ALA A 260 -9.48 17.59 -16.21
C ALA A 260 -8.66 18.32 -17.29
N SER A 261 -9.06 19.55 -17.58
CA SER A 261 -8.13 20.54 -18.10
C SER A 261 -7.08 20.66 -17.02
N PHE A 262 -5.91 20.03 -17.23
CA PHE A 262 -4.71 20.54 -16.59
C PHE A 262 -4.69 22.02 -16.93
N PRO A 263 -4.73 22.93 -15.95
CA PRO A 263 -4.55 24.32 -16.28
C PRO A 263 -3.23 24.42 -17.03
N GLU A 264 -3.19 25.22 -18.09
CA GLU A 264 -1.95 25.66 -18.76
C GLU A 264 -1.09 26.54 -17.82
N GLU A 265 -1.24 26.37 -16.50
CA GLU A 265 -0.56 27.10 -15.47
C GLU A 265 0.75 26.40 -15.12
N THR A 266 1.71 27.25 -14.81
CA THR A 266 3.11 26.90 -14.62
C THR A 266 3.23 25.92 -13.46
N ILE A 267 3.75 24.71 -13.72
CA ILE A 267 4.12 23.77 -12.65
C ILE A 267 5.20 24.44 -11.80
N ILE A 268 4.86 24.78 -10.56
CA ILE A 268 5.82 25.36 -9.61
C ILE A 268 6.68 24.22 -9.05
N ILE A 269 7.90 24.10 -9.56
CA ILE A 269 8.95 23.30 -8.92
C ILE A 269 9.65 24.23 -7.93
N SER A 270 9.25 24.21 -6.66
CA SER A 270 9.96 24.96 -5.62
C SER A 270 11.23 24.20 -5.22
N THR A 271 12.38 24.79 -5.51
CA THR A 271 13.66 24.39 -4.92
C THR A 271 13.83 25.07 -3.57
N ASN A 272 14.33 24.34 -2.56
CA ASN A 272 14.73 24.93 -1.28
C ASN A 272 15.83 25.97 -1.53
N GLU A 273 15.47 27.25 -1.66
CA GLU A 273 16.45 28.33 -1.54
C GLU A 273 16.60 28.69 -0.06
N LYS A 274 17.68 28.18 0.53
CA LYS A 274 18.66 29.05 1.20
C LYS A 274 20.06 28.59 0.82
N ASN A 275 20.63 29.35 -0.13
CA ASN A 275 21.99 29.37 -0.69
C ASN A 275 22.32 28.36 -1.78
#